data_AF-A0A923X2Y9-F1
#
_entry.id   AF-A0A923X2Y9-F1
#
_cell.length_a   1.000
_cell.length_b   1.000
_cell.length_c   1.000
_cell.angle_alpha   90.00
_cell.angle_beta   90.00
_cell.angle_gamma   90.00
#
_symmetry.space_group_name_H-M   'P 1'
#
loop_
_entity.id
_entity.type
_entity.pdbx_description
1 polymer ?
#
loop_
_entity_poly.entity_id
_entity_poly.type
_entity_poly.pdbx_seq_one_letter_code
_entity_poly.pdbx_strand_id
1 'polypeptide(L)'
;MSADRHDIDPFERPTRAEGVRRRTDARRPSSRRTATYTPEQWRTIQAESSVLTDRFAQLFDDGSDPASQAVLAASAAWRQHVDRWFYQLTPEVQRGLGELYVADPRFVAYYEGDETQRAGYALWMRDAFAAYADSRE
;
A
#
# COMPACT_ATOMS: atom_id res chain seq x y z
N MET A 1 23.30 -37.75 -47.17
CA MET A 1 22.42 -38.33 -46.14
C MET A 1 22.78 -37.69 -44.81
N SER A 2 21.76 -37.28 -44.06
CA SER A 2 21.75 -36.88 -42.64
C SER A 2 22.59 -35.65 -42.24
N ALA A 3 21.99 -34.48 -41.96
CA ALA A 3 21.14 -34.10 -40.83
C ALA A 3 21.94 -33.91 -39.53
N ASP A 4 22.49 -32.71 -39.35
CA ASP A 4 22.97 -32.23 -38.04
C ASP A 4 21.87 -31.35 -37.43
N ARG A 5 21.08 -32.00 -36.58
CA ARG A 5 19.94 -31.44 -35.86
C ARG A 5 20.53 -30.78 -34.61
N HIS A 6 20.44 -29.46 -34.53
CA HIS A 6 20.78 -28.65 -33.36
C HIS A 6 20.23 -29.31 -32.08
N ASP A 7 21.14 -29.82 -31.25
CA ASP A 7 20.87 -30.33 -29.91
C ASP A 7 20.74 -29.11 -28.99
N ILE A 8 19.51 -28.62 -28.84
CA ILE A 8 19.16 -27.64 -27.82
C ILE A 8 18.90 -28.46 -26.55
N ASP A 9 19.84 -28.41 -25.61
CA ASP A 9 19.70 -29.01 -24.29
C ASP A 9 18.50 -28.39 -23.54
N PRO A 10 17.47 -29.16 -23.13
CA PRO A 10 16.27 -28.63 -22.49
C PRO A 10 16.41 -28.43 -20.97
N PHE A 11 17.60 -28.54 -20.39
CA PHE A 11 17.81 -28.44 -18.94
C PHE A 11 18.63 -27.23 -18.47
N GLU A 12 19.13 -26.39 -19.37
CA GLU A 12 19.61 -25.05 -18.99
C GLU A 12 18.43 -24.12 -18.70
N ARG A 13 17.93 -24.17 -17.46
CA ARG A 13 17.10 -23.08 -16.91
C ARG A 13 18.04 -21.90 -16.63
N PRO A 14 17.96 -20.78 -17.35
CA PRO A 14 18.61 -19.57 -16.87
C PRO A 14 17.98 -19.22 -15.52
N THR A 15 18.80 -19.21 -14.48
CA THR A 15 18.41 -18.72 -13.16
C THR A 15 17.91 -17.29 -13.33
N ARG A 16 16.58 -17.11 -13.28
CA ARG A 16 15.92 -15.81 -13.20
C ARG A 16 16.18 -15.22 -11.81
N ALA A 17 17.44 -14.95 -11.50
CA ALA A 17 17.88 -14.35 -10.26
C ALA A 17 18.42 -12.93 -10.47
N GLU A 18 18.15 -12.27 -11.61
CA GLU A 18 18.70 -10.92 -11.87
C GLU A 18 17.68 -9.97 -12.54
N GLY A 19 16.42 -10.02 -12.12
CA GLY A 19 15.35 -9.19 -12.67
C GLY A 19 14.54 -8.34 -11.67
N VAL A 20 14.92 -8.27 -10.38
CA VAL A 20 14.16 -7.50 -9.36
C VAL A 20 15.00 -6.38 -8.75
N ARG A 21 15.73 -5.64 -9.58
CA ARG A 21 16.40 -4.40 -9.15
C ARG A 21 15.81 -3.13 -9.77
N ARG A 22 14.72 -3.24 -10.53
CA ARG A 22 14.03 -2.09 -11.11
C ARG A 22 12.93 -1.57 -10.20
N ARG A 23 13.19 -0.39 -9.65
CA ARG A 23 12.21 0.60 -9.16
C ARG A 23 11.48 0.26 -7.85
N THR A 24 12.21 0.42 -6.75
CA THR A 24 11.64 0.82 -5.45
C THR A 24 12.49 1.95 -4.84
N ASP A 25 12.87 2.93 -5.67
CA ASP A 25 13.64 4.11 -5.20
C ASP A 25 12.75 5.19 -4.54
N ALA A 26 11.44 4.95 -4.41
CA ALA A 26 10.52 5.87 -3.73
C ALA A 26 10.42 5.65 -2.20
N ARG A 27 11.23 4.77 -1.59
CA ARG A 27 11.15 4.47 -0.14
C ARG A 27 12.33 5.03 0.69
N ARG A 28 12.61 6.33 0.58
CA ARG A 28 13.37 7.06 1.61
C ARG A 28 12.82 8.48 1.72
N PRO A 29 12.18 8.83 2.86
CA PRO A 29 12.94 9.09 4.08
C PRO A 29 12.24 8.60 5.37
N SER A 30 12.31 7.30 5.67
CA SER A 30 11.99 6.76 7.01
C SER A 30 13.25 6.22 7.73
N SER A 31 14.44 6.49 7.19
CA SER A 31 15.67 5.74 7.50
C SER A 31 16.37 6.06 8.83
N ARG A 32 15.96 7.09 9.59
CA ARG A 32 16.57 7.38 10.91
C ARG A 32 15.75 6.86 12.09
N ARG A 33 14.44 7.14 12.12
CA ARG A 33 13.55 6.68 13.21
C ARG A 33 13.33 5.18 13.19
N THR A 34 12.97 4.64 12.03
CA THR A 34 12.71 3.19 11.92
C THR A 34 13.97 2.33 12.09
N ALA A 35 15.16 2.91 11.90
CA ALA A 35 16.44 2.23 12.11
C ALA A 35 16.73 1.96 13.60
N THR A 36 16.14 2.74 14.51
CA THR A 36 16.30 2.55 15.97
C THR A 36 15.15 1.77 16.60
N TYR A 37 14.16 1.33 15.80
CA TYR A 37 12.99 0.66 16.36
C TYR A 37 13.29 -0.75 16.81
N THR A 38 12.84 -1.06 18.03
CA THR A 38 12.93 -2.40 18.59
C THR A 38 11.93 -3.33 17.91
N PRO A 39 12.15 -4.66 17.96
CA PRO A 39 11.17 -5.63 17.46
C PRO A 39 9.79 -5.47 18.10
N GLU A 40 9.73 -5.03 19.35
CA GLU A 40 8.47 -4.77 20.06
C GLU A 40 7.74 -3.54 19.50
N GLN A 41 8.46 -2.46 19.20
CA GLN A 41 7.90 -1.30 18.51
C GLN A 41 7.37 -1.67 17.12
N TRP A 42 8.09 -2.51 16.38
CA TRP A 42 7.60 -3.02 15.10
C TRP A 42 6.30 -3.82 15.26
N ARG A 43 6.18 -4.66 16.28
CA ARG A 43 4.93 -5.38 16.57
C ARG A 43 3.77 -4.42 16.86
N THR A 44 4.01 -3.38 17.65
CA THR A 44 3.01 -2.34 17.94
C THR A 44 2.60 -1.61 16.67
N ILE A 45 3.56 -1.19 15.84
CA ILE A 45 3.29 -0.52 14.56
C ILE A 45 2.41 -1.40 13.66
N GLN A 46 2.77 -2.67 13.52
CA GLN A 46 2.00 -3.61 12.69
C GLN A 46 0.59 -3.82 13.26
N ALA A 47 0.44 -4.00 14.57
CA ALA A 47 -0.86 -4.19 15.21
C ALA A 47 -1.77 -2.95 15.03
N GLU A 48 -1.24 -1.75 15.28
CA GLU A 48 -1.98 -0.50 15.07
C GLU A 48 -2.37 -0.32 13.59
N SER A 49 -1.44 -0.58 12.66
CA SER A 49 -1.71 -0.50 11.23
C SER A 49 -2.78 -1.50 10.79
N SER A 50 -2.74 -2.74 11.30
CA SER A 50 -3.75 -3.77 11.01
C SER A 50 -5.15 -3.36 11.45
N VAL A 51 -5.29 -2.80 12.66
CA VAL A 51 -6.58 -2.29 13.16
C VAL A 51 -7.14 -1.19 12.26
N LEU A 52 -6.28 -0.28 11.80
CA LEU A 52 -6.70 0.81 10.92
C LEU A 52 -7.10 0.29 9.54
N THR A 53 -6.33 -0.64 8.95
CA THR A 53 -6.67 -1.23 7.66
C THR A 53 -7.96 -2.04 7.72
N ASP A 54 -8.18 -2.77 8.82
CA ASP A 54 -9.42 -3.51 9.04
C ASP A 54 -10.62 -2.58 9.19
N ARG A 55 -10.42 -1.43 9.85
CA ARG A 55 -11.45 -0.39 9.96
C ARG A 55 -11.85 0.19 8.60
N PHE A 56 -10.89 0.50 7.72
CA PHE A 56 -11.20 0.97 6.37
C PHE A 56 -11.91 -0.09 5.54
N ALA A 57 -11.44 -1.33 5.62
CA ALA A 57 -12.06 -2.49 5.00
C ALA A 57 -13.53 -2.63 5.41
N GLN A 58 -13.83 -2.61 6.72
CA GLN A 58 -15.20 -2.66 7.23
C GLN A 58 -16.05 -1.49 6.71
N LEU A 59 -15.53 -0.26 6.76
CA LEU A 59 -16.27 0.91 6.29
C LEU A 59 -16.61 0.82 4.79
N PHE A 60 -15.70 0.28 3.99
CA PHE A 60 -15.94 0.01 2.59
C PHE A 60 -16.97 -1.11 2.39
N ASP A 61 -16.83 -2.24 3.10
CA ASP A 61 -17.74 -3.38 3.01
C ASP A 61 -19.17 -2.99 3.46
N ASP A 62 -19.29 -2.06 4.41
CA ASP A 62 -20.55 -1.45 4.87
C ASP A 62 -21.15 -0.45 3.84
N GLY A 63 -20.42 -0.13 2.76
CA GLY A 63 -20.84 0.83 1.75
C GLY A 63 -20.82 2.28 2.24
N SER A 64 -19.97 2.59 3.23
CA SER A 64 -19.88 3.96 3.79
C SER A 64 -19.40 4.96 2.75
N ASP A 65 -20.00 6.15 2.76
CA ASP A 65 -19.53 7.26 1.92
C ASP A 65 -18.10 7.66 2.31
N PRO A 66 -17.18 7.86 1.35
CA PRO A 66 -15.79 8.22 1.62
C PRO A 66 -15.62 9.57 2.36
N ALA A 67 -16.62 10.45 2.29
CA ALA A 67 -16.67 11.71 3.05
C ALA A 67 -17.45 11.61 4.37
N SER A 68 -17.95 10.42 4.73
CA SER A 68 -18.67 10.22 6.00
C SER A 68 -17.77 10.48 7.21
N GLN A 69 -18.36 10.92 8.32
CA GLN A 69 -17.63 11.22 9.55
C GLN A 69 -16.81 10.02 10.06
N ALA A 70 -17.30 8.80 9.86
CA ALA A 70 -16.61 7.58 10.26
C ALA A 70 -15.33 7.35 9.42
N VAL A 71 -15.40 7.61 8.11
CA VAL A 71 -14.24 7.50 7.21
C VAL A 71 -13.24 8.63 7.47
N LEU A 72 -13.71 9.87 7.67
CA LEU A 72 -12.86 11.01 8.04
C LEU A 72 -12.11 10.76 9.36
N ALA A 73 -12.77 10.14 10.34
CA ALA A 73 -12.13 9.75 11.60
C ALA A 73 -11.07 8.66 11.41
N ALA A 74 -11.33 7.65 10.57
CA ALA A 74 -10.35 6.63 10.22
C ALA A 74 -9.14 7.22 9.48
N SER A 75 -9.37 8.13 8.53
CA SER A 75 -8.31 8.88 7.82
C SER A 75 -7.47 9.74 8.77
N ALA A 76 -8.08 10.36 9.78
CA ALA A 76 -7.36 11.08 10.82
C ALA A 76 -6.48 10.16 11.66
N ALA A 77 -7.01 9.01 12.08
CA ALA A 77 -6.28 8.04 12.88
C ALA A 77 -5.10 7.43 12.11
N TRP A 78 -5.28 7.14 10.81
CA TRP A 78 -4.20 6.73 9.91
C TRP A 78 -3.08 7.76 9.86
N ARG A 79 -3.44 9.03 9.66
CA ARG A 79 -2.47 10.12 9.64
C ARG A 79 -1.67 10.20 10.94
N GLN A 80 -2.34 10.15 12.09
CA GLN A 80 -1.69 10.20 13.40
C GLN A 80 -0.75 9.01 13.62
N HIS A 81 -1.14 7.81 13.19
CA HIS A 81 -0.27 6.64 13.24
C HIS A 81 0.99 6.85 12.39
N VAL A 82 0.85 7.33 11.15
CA VAL A 82 2.00 7.58 10.27
C VAL A 82 2.91 8.69 10.80
N ASP A 83 2.32 9.79 11.29
CA ASP A 83 3.02 10.92 11.91
C ASP A 83 3.90 10.48 13.10
N ARG A 84 3.30 9.67 13.98
CA ARG A 84 3.94 9.14 15.19
C ARG A 84 5.13 8.25 14.87
N TRP A 85 4.98 7.30 13.94
CA TRP A 85 5.94 6.22 13.74
C TRP A 85 6.91 6.42 12.57
N PHE A 86 6.61 7.30 11.62
CA PHE A 86 7.43 7.42 10.42
C PHE A 86 7.90 8.85 10.18
N TYR A 87 7.00 9.74 9.81
CA TYR A 87 7.31 11.12 9.43
C TYR A 87 6.02 11.94 9.46
N GLN A 88 6.17 13.26 9.58
CA GLN A 88 5.03 14.17 9.59
C GLN A 88 4.24 14.04 8.28
N LEU A 89 3.03 13.50 8.38
CA LEU A 89 2.14 13.34 7.24
C LEU A 89 1.15 14.52 7.25
N THR A 90 1.31 15.45 6.32
CA THR A 90 0.31 16.53 6.15
C THR A 90 -0.90 16.02 5.37
N PRO A 91 -2.08 16.66 5.50
CA PRO A 91 -3.27 16.26 4.75
C PRO A 91 -3.04 16.23 3.24
N GLU A 92 -2.25 17.16 2.70
CA GLU A 92 -1.92 17.23 1.27
C GLU A 92 -1.05 16.04 0.82
N VAL A 93 -0.08 15.63 1.65
CA VAL A 93 0.73 14.44 1.37
C VAL A 93 -0.13 13.17 1.48
N GLN A 94 -1.07 13.11 2.41
CA GLN A 94 -2.01 12.00 2.54
C GLN A 94 -2.91 11.86 1.31
N ARG A 95 -3.39 12.99 0.74
CA ARG A 95 -4.12 13.00 -0.53
C ARG A 95 -3.30 12.39 -1.66
N GLY A 96 -2.04 12.80 -1.81
CA GLY A 96 -1.14 12.26 -2.83
C GLY A 96 -0.84 10.76 -2.68
N LEU A 97 -0.83 10.23 -1.44
CA LEU A 97 -0.70 8.78 -1.21
C LEU A 97 -1.91 8.00 -1.75
N GLY A 98 -3.12 8.54 -1.60
CA GLY A 98 -4.33 7.94 -2.17
C GLY A 98 -4.27 7.85 -3.69
N GLU A 99 -3.79 8.91 -4.36
CA GLU A 99 -3.59 8.91 -5.81
C GLU A 99 -2.55 7.87 -6.26
N LEU A 100 -1.47 7.72 -5.49
CA LEU A 100 -0.44 6.71 -5.77
C LEU A 100 -0.99 5.27 -5.70
N TYR A 101 -1.88 4.99 -4.75
CA TYR A 101 -2.48 3.65 -4.60
C TYR A 101 -3.34 3.26 -5.79
N VAL A 102 -4.03 4.22 -6.40
CA VAL A 102 -4.80 4.00 -7.64
C VAL A 102 -3.88 3.93 -8.86
N ALA A 103 -2.80 4.72 -8.88
CA ALA A 103 -1.85 4.76 -9.98
C ALA A 103 -0.96 3.50 -10.07
N ASP A 104 -0.73 2.78 -8.96
CA ASP A 104 0.04 1.54 -8.94
C ASP A 104 -0.89 0.30 -8.98
N PRO A 105 -0.94 -0.44 -10.10
CA PRO A 105 -1.83 -1.60 -10.24
C PRO A 105 -1.49 -2.74 -9.27
N ARG A 106 -0.31 -2.74 -8.64
CA ARG A 106 0.04 -3.72 -7.60
C ARG A 106 -0.75 -3.49 -6.32
N PHE A 107 -1.01 -2.23 -5.97
CA PHE A 107 -1.84 -1.88 -4.82
C PHE A 107 -3.30 -2.24 -5.09
N VAL A 108 -3.80 -1.92 -6.28
CA VAL A 108 -5.12 -2.35 -6.74
C VAL A 108 -5.24 -3.87 -6.67
N ALA A 109 -4.28 -4.63 -7.21
CA ALA A 109 -4.32 -6.09 -7.16
C ALA A 109 -4.22 -6.67 -5.74
N TYR A 110 -3.50 -6.01 -4.83
CA TYR A 110 -3.39 -6.46 -3.43
C TYR A 110 -4.69 -6.26 -2.65
N TYR A 111 -5.38 -5.14 -2.85
CA TYR A 111 -6.59 -4.80 -2.09
C TYR A 111 -7.90 -5.21 -2.78
N GLU A 112 -7.93 -5.26 -4.12
CA GLU A 112 -9.11 -5.56 -4.94
C GLU A 112 -9.00 -6.91 -5.69
N GLY A 113 -8.03 -7.75 -5.34
CA GLY A 113 -7.88 -9.07 -5.97
C GLY A 113 -9.08 -9.99 -5.74
N ASP A 114 -9.14 -11.08 -6.52
CA ASP A 114 -10.21 -12.09 -6.44
C ASP A 114 -10.44 -12.62 -5.02
N GLU A 115 -9.39 -12.71 -4.19
CA GLU A 115 -9.47 -13.20 -2.82
C GLU A 115 -10.11 -12.21 -1.85
N THR A 116 -10.00 -10.91 -2.09
CA THR A 116 -10.58 -9.88 -1.22
C THR A 116 -11.98 -9.44 -1.67
N GLN A 117 -12.32 -9.60 -2.95
CA GLN A 117 -13.62 -9.22 -3.54
C GLN A 117 -14.04 -7.75 -3.32
N ARG A 118 -13.08 -6.85 -3.08
CA ARG A 118 -13.33 -5.43 -2.81
C ARG A 118 -13.09 -4.54 -4.03
N ALA A 119 -13.81 -4.82 -5.11
CA ALA A 119 -13.71 -4.04 -6.34
C ALA A 119 -14.00 -2.55 -6.08
N GLY A 120 -13.09 -1.66 -6.48
CA GLY A 120 -13.21 -0.21 -6.26
C GLY A 120 -12.70 0.30 -4.91
N TYR A 121 -12.14 -0.55 -4.05
CA TYR A 121 -11.58 -0.14 -2.75
C TYR A 121 -10.44 0.88 -2.87
N ALA A 122 -9.56 0.75 -3.86
CA ALA A 122 -8.46 1.68 -4.06
C ALA A 122 -8.98 3.07 -4.45
N LEU A 123 -10.01 3.14 -5.30
CA LEU A 123 -10.68 4.40 -5.65
C LEU A 123 -11.38 5.01 -4.43
N TRP A 124 -12.11 4.20 -3.67
CA TRP A 124 -12.75 4.64 -2.44
C TRP A 124 -11.75 5.16 -1.41
N MET A 125 -10.61 4.47 -1.22
CA MET A 125 -9.53 4.91 -0.33
C MET A 125 -8.91 6.24 -0.77
N ARG A 126 -8.72 6.44 -2.09
CA ARG A 126 -8.28 7.74 -2.64
C ARG A 126 -9.26 8.84 -2.26
N ASP A 127 -10.55 8.59 -2.49
CA ASP A 127 -11.61 9.58 -2.23
C ASP A 127 -11.74 9.88 -0.73
N ALA A 128 -11.56 8.87 0.13
CA ALA A 128 -11.53 9.02 1.58
C ALA A 128 -10.37 9.91 2.07
N PHE A 129 -9.19 9.77 1.48
CA PHE A 129 -8.04 10.62 1.81
C PHE A 129 -8.18 12.04 1.24
N ALA A 130 -8.76 12.19 0.05
CA ALA A 130 -9.08 13.50 -0.50
C ALA A 130 -10.12 14.24 0.37
N ALA A 131 -11.24 13.59 0.70
CA ALA A 131 -12.27 14.18 1.56
C ALA A 131 -11.73 14.54 2.95
N TYR A 132 -10.84 13.72 3.51
CA TYR A 132 -10.14 14.07 4.74
C TYR A 132 -9.27 15.30 4.58
N ALA A 133 -8.49 15.41 3.50
CA ALA A 133 -7.67 16.60 3.25
C ALA A 133 -8.52 17.87 3.12
N ASP A 134 -9.58 17.83 2.29
CA ASP A 134 -10.52 18.94 2.11
C ASP A 134 -11.20 19.34 3.45
N SER A 135 -11.42 18.41 4.38
CA SER A 135 -11.97 18.72 5.72
C SER A 135 -11.00 19.43 6.68
N ARG A 136 -9.73 19.58 6.30
CA ARG A 136 -8.65 20.18 7.12
C ARG A 136 -8.13 21.51 6.57
N GLU A 137 -8.63 21.93 5.41
CA GLU A 137 -8.37 23.23 4.80
C GLU A 137 -9.21 24.37 5.43
#